data_AF-A0A401V077-F1
#
_entry.id   AF-A0A401V077-F1
#
_cell.length_a   1.000
_cell.length_b   1.000
_cell.length_c   1.000
_cell.angle_alpha   90.00
_cell.angle_beta   90.00
_cell.angle_gamma   90.00
#
_symmetry.space_group_name_H-M   'P 1'
#
loop_
_entity.id
_entity.type
_entity.pdbx_description
1 polymer ?
#
loop_
_entity_poly.entity_id
_entity_poly.type
_entity_poly.pdbx_seq_one_letter_code
_entity_poly.pdbx_strand_id
1 'polypeptide(L)'
;MLWFSVWTVLVVGTLVGAFFLGRRLWRSGLALGRELAKAGETWGQLADRLAELQALAEQNRVDTGPTVLSPRGPLVERRAALREERTARRAAREQRHWRTRESWRAYWS
;
A
#
# COMPACT_ATOMS: atom_id res chain seq x y z
N MET A 1 12.42 56.77 -30.74
CA MET A 1 12.58 55.47 -31.43
C MET A 1 13.23 54.40 -30.54
N LEU A 2 14.37 54.67 -29.89
CA LEU A 2 15.05 53.72 -28.99
C LEU A 2 14.20 53.23 -27.79
N TRP A 3 13.51 54.15 -27.11
CA TRP A 3 12.70 53.81 -25.92
C TRP A 3 11.54 52.84 -26.20
N PHE A 4 10.85 53.00 -27.33
CA PHE A 4 9.77 52.11 -27.75
C PHE A 4 10.31 50.68 -27.98
N SER A 5 11.46 50.58 -28.63
CA SER A 5 12.12 49.28 -28.90
C SER A 5 12.52 48.58 -27.60
N VAL A 6 13.08 49.32 -26.63
CA VAL A 6 13.44 48.79 -25.30
C VAL A 6 12.20 48.26 -24.58
N TRP A 7 11.11 49.02 -24.60
CA TRP A 7 9.85 48.61 -23.97
C TRP A 7 9.26 47.35 -24.65
N THR A 8 9.23 47.29 -25.98
CA THR A 8 8.74 46.12 -26.71
C THR A 8 9.58 44.86 -26.41
N VAL A 9 10.91 44.97 -26.38
CA VAL A 9 11.79 43.84 -26.05
C VAL A 9 11.54 43.32 -24.64
N LEU A 10 11.35 44.20 -23.66
CA LEU A 10 11.03 43.82 -22.28
C LEU A 10 9.70 43.07 -22.19
N VAL A 11 8.66 43.59 -22.82
CA VAL A 11 7.32 42.98 -22.80
C VAL A 11 7.34 41.64 -23.52
N VAL A 12 7.93 41.57 -24.72
CA VAL A 12 8.03 40.33 -25.50
C VAL A 12 8.88 39.29 -24.77
N GLY A 13 10.02 39.68 -24.20
CA GLY A 13 10.86 38.79 -23.39
C GLY A 13 10.10 38.21 -22.20
N THR A 14 9.30 39.03 -21.52
CA THR A 14 8.47 38.59 -20.40
C THR A 14 7.36 37.64 -20.85
N LEU A 15 6.66 37.95 -21.95
CA LEU A 15 5.60 37.11 -22.49
C LEU A 15 6.13 35.76 -22.97
N VAL A 16 7.27 35.74 -23.64
CA VAL A 16 7.95 34.51 -24.05
C VAL A 16 8.34 33.71 -22.81
N GLY A 17 8.97 34.33 -21.82
CA GLY A 17 9.31 33.67 -20.55
C GLY A 17 8.10 33.07 -19.84
N ALA A 18 7.01 33.84 -19.73
CA ALA A 18 5.76 33.40 -19.12
C ALA A 18 5.10 32.25 -19.90
N PHE A 19 5.13 32.30 -21.23
CA PHE A 19 4.60 31.24 -22.09
C PHE A 19 5.36 29.92 -21.92
N PHE A 20 6.70 29.98 -21.92
CA PHE A 20 7.52 28.80 -21.69
C PHE A 20 7.32 28.22 -20.28
N LEU A 21 7.23 29.08 -19.27
CA LEU A 21 7.00 28.67 -17.89
C LEU A 21 5.63 28.02 -17.71
N GLY A 22 4.57 28.64 -18.24
CA GLY A 22 3.21 28.10 -18.23
C GLY A 22 3.12 26.76 -18.96
N ARG A 23 3.74 26.64 -20.13
CA ARG A 23 3.77 25.38 -20.89
C ARG A 23 4.52 24.27 -20.15
N ARG A 24 5.62 24.59 -19.48
CA ARG A 24 6.37 23.63 -18.66
C ARG A 24 5.57 23.18 -17.44
N LEU A 25 4.96 24.12 -16.73
CA LEU A 25 4.11 23.85 -15.56
C LEU A 25 2.91 22.99 -15.93
N TRP A 26 2.26 23.27 -17.06
CA TRP A 26 1.14 22.46 -17.57
C TRP A 26 1.52 21.01 -17.81
N ARG A 27 2.67 20.77 -18.48
CA ARG A 27 3.17 19.41 -18.72
C ARG A 27 3.49 18.69 -17.40
N SER A 28 4.14 19.37 -16.47
CA SER A 28 4.46 18.80 -15.15
C SER A 28 3.20 18.51 -14.34
N GLY A 29 2.22 19.42 -14.32
CA GLY A 29 0.94 19.23 -13.63
C GLY A 29 0.14 18.06 -14.20
N LEU A 30 0.10 17.90 -15.53
CA LEU A 30 -0.54 16.74 -16.16
C LEU A 30 0.19 15.42 -15.87
N ALA A 31 1.51 15.43 -15.73
CA ALA A 31 2.26 14.24 -15.35
C ALA A 31 1.96 13.85 -13.90
N LEU A 32 1.97 14.82 -12.98
CA LEU A 32 1.59 14.61 -11.59
C LEU A 32 0.15 14.12 -11.47
N GLY A 33 -0.80 14.74 -12.17
CA GLY A 33 -2.20 14.31 -12.15
C GLY A 33 -2.39 12.87 -12.62
N ARG A 34 -1.62 12.42 -13.63
CA ARG A 34 -1.64 11.02 -14.09
C ARG A 34 -1.10 10.05 -13.03
N GLU A 35 -0.02 10.39 -12.37
CA GLU A 35 0.52 9.55 -11.28
C GLU A 35 -0.42 9.55 -10.06
N LEU A 36 -1.05 10.67 -9.73
CA LEU A 36 -2.09 10.73 -8.70
C LEU A 36 -3.31 9.88 -9.07
N ALA A 37 -3.73 9.87 -10.34
CA ALA A 37 -4.84 9.03 -10.78
C ALA A 37 -4.53 7.54 -10.60
N LYS A 38 -3.33 7.09 -11.00
CA LYS A 38 -2.87 5.71 -10.78
C LYS A 38 -2.80 5.37 -9.29
N ALA A 39 -2.25 6.27 -8.48
CA ALA A 39 -2.21 6.07 -7.03
C ALA A 39 -3.63 5.93 -6.47
N GLY A 40 -4.55 6.82 -6.87
CA GLY A 40 -5.96 6.76 -6.49
C GLY A 40 -6.63 5.44 -6.87
N GLU A 41 -6.34 4.91 -8.05
CA GLU A 41 -6.85 3.61 -8.49
C GLU A 41 -6.34 2.46 -7.59
N THR A 42 -5.04 2.45 -7.25
CA THR A 42 -4.49 1.43 -6.33
C THR A 42 -5.07 1.54 -4.92
N TRP A 43 -5.33 2.77 -4.43
CA TRP A 43 -5.98 3.00 -3.15
C TRP A 43 -7.44 2.55 -3.17
N GLY A 44 -8.17 2.77 -4.28
CA GLY A 44 -9.53 2.28 -4.46
C GLY A 44 -9.59 0.76 -4.40
N GLN A 45 -8.73 0.08 -5.17
CA GLN A 45 -8.62 -1.38 -5.12
C GLN A 45 -8.29 -1.88 -3.72
N LEU A 46 -7.38 -1.22 -3.00
CA LEU A 46 -7.05 -1.59 -1.63
C LEU A 46 -8.23 -1.43 -0.68
N ALA A 47 -9.00 -0.34 -0.81
CA ALA A 47 -10.18 -0.08 -0.01
C ALA A 47 -11.26 -1.15 -0.24
N ASP A 48 -11.49 -1.55 -1.50
CA ASP A 48 -12.44 -2.60 -1.85
C ASP A 48 -12.02 -3.94 -1.23
N ARG A 49 -10.74 -4.30 -1.33
CA ARG A 49 -10.20 -5.52 -0.69
C ARG A 49 -10.31 -5.49 0.83
N LEU A 50 -10.09 -4.33 1.44
CA LEU A 50 -10.27 -4.15 2.88
C LEU A 50 -11.74 -4.34 3.28
N ALA A 51 -12.68 -3.80 2.51
CA ALA A 51 -14.11 -3.98 2.74
C ALA A 51 -14.52 -5.46 2.61
N GLU A 52 -14.03 -6.16 1.57
CA GLU A 52 -14.22 -7.61 1.40
C GLU A 52 -13.69 -8.40 2.62
N LEU A 53 -12.45 -8.13 3.03
CA LEU A 53 -11.83 -8.79 4.18
C LEU A 53 -12.57 -8.49 5.49
N GLN A 54 -13.05 -7.27 5.66
CA GLN A 54 -13.81 -6.89 6.85
C GLN A 54 -15.18 -7.57 6.86
N ALA A 55 -15.87 -7.67 5.72
CA ALA A 55 -17.11 -8.42 5.62
C ALA A 55 -16.91 -9.91 5.94
N LEU A 56 -15.84 -10.51 5.42
CA LEU A 56 -15.46 -11.90 5.77
C LEU A 56 -15.10 -12.05 7.24
N ALA A 57 -14.40 -11.08 7.82
CA ALA A 57 -14.05 -11.08 9.24
C ALA A 57 -15.29 -10.97 10.14
N GLU A 58 -16.28 -10.17 9.75
CA GLU A 58 -17.54 -10.06 10.49
C GLU A 58 -18.39 -11.33 10.37
N GLN A 59 -18.46 -11.93 9.17
CA GLN A 59 -19.13 -13.23 8.96
C GLN A 59 -18.48 -14.36 9.76
N ASN A 60 -17.15 -14.37 9.85
CA ASN A 60 -16.38 -15.36 10.59
C ASN A 60 -16.00 -14.88 11.99
N ARG A 61 -16.71 -13.89 12.53
CA ARG A 61 -16.40 -13.30 13.83
C ARG A 61 -16.56 -14.36 14.90
N VAL A 62 -15.44 -14.81 15.43
CA VAL A 62 -15.44 -15.79 16.51
C VAL A 62 -15.70 -15.06 17.82
N ASP A 63 -16.65 -15.56 18.61
CA ASP A 63 -16.90 -15.02 19.94
C ASP A 63 -15.64 -15.16 20.81
N THR A 64 -15.16 -14.02 21.30
CA THR A 64 -14.03 -13.86 22.22
C THR A 64 -14.48 -13.30 23.57
N GLY A 65 -15.78 -13.31 23.87
CA GLY A 65 -16.31 -12.92 25.16
C GLY A 65 -15.83 -13.83 26.30
N PRO A 66 -16.08 -13.43 27.57
CA PRO A 66 -15.70 -14.23 28.73
C PRO A 66 -16.46 -15.57 28.74
N THR A 67 -15.74 -16.68 28.62
CA THR A 67 -16.32 -18.03 28.60
C THR A 67 -16.44 -18.67 29.99
N VAL A 68 -16.50 -17.86 31.06
CA VAL A 68 -16.44 -18.34 32.46
C VAL A 68 -17.58 -19.30 32.80
N LEU A 69 -18.76 -19.08 32.21
CA LEU A 69 -19.96 -19.89 32.41
C LEU A 69 -20.21 -20.90 31.27
N SER A 70 -19.30 -20.98 30.29
CA SER A 70 -19.50 -21.84 29.13
C SER A 70 -19.15 -23.31 29.42
N PRO A 71 -19.79 -24.28 28.76
CA PRO A 71 -19.46 -25.70 28.91
C PRO A 71 -17.99 -25.99 28.55
N ARG A 72 -17.30 -26.82 29.36
CA ARG A 72 -15.86 -27.09 29.20
C ARG A 72 -15.50 -27.86 27.93
N GLY A 73 -16.31 -28.83 27.50
CA GLY A 73 -16.00 -29.72 26.37
C GLY A 73 -15.64 -28.97 25.08
N PRO A 74 -16.55 -28.11 24.57
CA PRO A 74 -16.30 -27.32 23.37
C PRO A 74 -15.07 -26.41 23.46
N LEU A 75 -14.75 -25.89 24.65
CA LEU A 75 -13.57 -25.05 24.88
C LEU A 75 -12.25 -25.84 24.78
N VAL A 76 -12.24 -27.09 25.25
CA VAL A 76 -11.07 -27.97 25.16
C VAL A 76 -10.78 -28.34 23.72
N GLU A 77 -11.82 -28.68 22.95
CA GLU A 77 -11.71 -28.98 21.52
C GLU A 77 -11.20 -27.77 20.73
N ARG A 78 -11.81 -26.58 20.95
CA ARG A 78 -11.35 -25.33 20.34
C ARG A 78 -9.88 -25.03 20.68
N ARG A 79 -9.47 -25.23 21.93
CA ARG A 79 -8.07 -25.05 22.35
C ARG A 79 -7.12 -26.04 21.68
N ALA A 80 -7.54 -27.29 21.48
CA ALA A 80 -6.74 -28.30 20.80
C ALA A 80 -6.51 -27.91 19.32
N ALA A 81 -7.57 -27.52 18.61
CA ALA A 81 -7.49 -27.04 17.24
C ALA A 81 -6.56 -25.82 17.10
N LEU A 82 -6.69 -24.82 17.98
CA LEU A 82 -5.81 -23.64 17.97
C LEU A 82 -4.33 -23.98 18.24
N ARG A 83 -4.06 -25.01 19.05
CA ARG A 83 -2.69 -25.48 19.28
C ARG A 83 -2.11 -26.14 18.05
N GLU A 84 -2.89 -26.94 17.34
CA GLU A 84 -2.48 -27.59 16.09
C GLU A 84 -2.19 -26.57 14.99
N GLU A 85 -3.04 -25.55 14.83
CA GLU A 85 -2.73 -24.46 13.90
C GLU A 85 -1.44 -23.73 14.27
N ARG A 86 -1.20 -23.50 15.57
CA ARG A 86 0.00 -22.82 16.04
C ARG A 86 1.26 -23.65 15.78
N THR A 87 1.22 -24.97 15.96
CA THR A 87 2.33 -25.86 15.65
C THR A 87 2.60 -25.88 14.15
N ALA A 88 1.56 -25.96 13.31
CA ALA A 88 1.70 -25.87 11.85
C ALA A 88 2.34 -24.54 11.40
N ARG A 89 1.87 -23.40 11.91
CA ARG A 89 2.46 -22.08 11.61
C ARG A 89 3.92 -21.98 12.07
N ARG A 90 4.26 -22.61 13.21
CA ARG A 90 5.63 -22.67 13.71
C ARG A 90 6.53 -23.48 12.77
N ALA A 91 6.11 -24.68 12.39
CA ALA A 91 6.85 -25.53 11.47
C ALA A 91 7.09 -24.84 10.11
N ALA A 92 6.07 -24.15 9.58
CA ALA A 92 6.21 -23.38 8.34
C ALA A 92 7.23 -22.23 8.46
N ARG A 93 7.30 -21.55 9.61
CA ARG A 93 8.32 -20.52 9.87
C ARG A 93 9.71 -21.14 9.95
N GLU A 94 9.87 -22.24 10.67
CA GLU A 94 11.14 -22.95 10.79
C GLU A 94 11.64 -23.41 9.42
N GLN A 95 10.76 -23.94 8.56
CA GLN A 95 11.11 -24.34 7.20
C GLN A 95 11.54 -23.15 6.33
N ARG A 96 10.86 -22.01 6.43
CA ARG A 96 11.29 -20.77 5.74
C ARG A 96 12.67 -20.32 6.21
N HIS A 97 12.90 -20.27 7.52
CA HIS A 97 14.20 -19.89 8.07
C HIS A 97 15.32 -20.85 7.64
N TRP A 98 15.04 -22.15 7.61
CA TRP A 98 15.99 -23.15 7.13
C TRP A 98 16.35 -22.92 5.66
N ARG A 99 15.34 -22.75 4.77
CA ARG A 99 15.57 -22.46 3.34
C ARG A 99 16.37 -21.17 3.14
N THR A 100 16.06 -20.13 3.91
CA THR A 100 16.84 -18.89 3.89
C THR A 100 18.29 -19.16 4.29
N ARG A 101 18.55 -19.85 5.41
CA ARG A 101 19.93 -20.18 5.82
C ARG A 101 20.69 -21.01 4.78
N GLU A 102 20.01 -21.89 4.07
CA GLU A 102 20.60 -22.68 2.99
C GLU A 102 20.95 -21.80 1.77
N SER A 103 20.04 -20.90 1.36
CA SER A 103 20.32 -19.97 0.26
C SER A 103 21.47 -19.02 0.57
N TRP A 104 21.57 -18.54 1.82
CA TRP A 104 22.72 -17.75 2.26
C TRP A 104 24.02 -18.58 2.22
N ARG A 105 24.01 -19.83 2.69
CA ARG A 105 25.20 -20.68 2.63
C ARG A 105 25.69 -20.90 1.20
N ALA A 106 24.80 -21.13 0.24
CA ALA A 106 25.17 -21.31 -1.17
C ALA A 106 25.77 -20.06 -1.83
N TYR A 107 25.45 -18.86 -1.33
CA TYR A 107 25.98 -17.61 -1.87
C TYR A 107 27.32 -17.18 -1.25
N TRP A 108 27.55 -17.57 0.01
CA TRP A 108 28.73 -17.14 0.79
C TRP A 108 29.78 -18.26 1.00
N SER A 109 29.59 -19.45 0.42
CA SER A 109 30.61 -20.51 0.33
C SER A 109 31.38 -20.44 -0.97
#